data_AF-S8DS24-F1
#
_entry.id   AF-S8DS24-F1
#
_cell.length_a   1.000
_cell.length_b   1.000
_cell.length_c   1.000
_cell.angle_alpha   90.00
_cell.angle_beta   90.00
_cell.angle_gamma   90.00
#
_symmetry.space_group_name_H-M   'P 1'
#
loop_
_entity.id
_entity.type
_entity.pdbx_description
1 polymer ?
#
loop_
_entity_poly.entity_id
_entity_poly.type
_entity_poly.pdbx_seq_one_letter_code
_entity_poly.pdbx_strand_id
1 'polypeptide(L)'
;LFETKTVRGGWLYRSVSVSIFVGILLVWVYRAANFPANVGRVAWMGMFGSELWFGFYWVLTQPSRWRRIYRRTFINRLSQRYGDDLPGVDIFVCTADPAIEPPVMVINTVLSVLAYDYPPDKLAVYLSDDAASDLTFYALLESSDFAKHWIPYCKRYNVEPRAPEAYFRLESSKLEPRQARDLASVKKLYHEMENRIEAAEKLDRKSKNAVFAHKGFSSWDSFISRTDHDTILQIVIDRNNSQSKDIDGFRLPSLVYLAREKRPEYFHNYKAGAMNALIRVSSKISNAPIILNVDCDMYSNNSQSIKDALCFFLDEKKSNQIAYVQFPQCYHNLTKNDIYAASLKAEFEVEVPGMDGYGGPIYIGTGCFHRRDTLCGSKFSKDSKFEWKGNADSRNGKSTVELEEEAKHLANCSYENNTQWGDEV
;
A
#
# COMPACT_ATOMS: atom_id res chain seq x y z
N LEU A 1 11.90 -15.35 -13.68
CA LEU A 1 11.61 -13.92 -13.95
C LEU A 1 12.38 -12.97 -13.02
N PHE A 2 13.10 -13.47 -12.02
CA PHE A 2 14.02 -12.70 -11.17
C PHE A 2 15.31 -13.50 -10.89
N GLU A 3 16.35 -12.83 -10.39
CA GLU A 3 17.56 -13.44 -9.84
C GLU A 3 17.72 -13.10 -8.35
N THR A 4 18.31 -14.01 -7.58
CA THR A 4 18.67 -13.77 -6.18
C THR A 4 20.18 -13.60 -6.07
N LYS A 5 20.62 -12.49 -5.48
CA LYS A 5 22.01 -12.15 -5.24
C LYS A 5 22.31 -12.13 -3.76
N THR A 6 23.32 -12.87 -3.33
CA THR A 6 23.83 -12.81 -1.96
C THR A 6 24.85 -11.69 -1.81
N VAL A 7 24.80 -10.97 -0.69
CA VAL A 7 25.78 -9.91 -0.39
C VAL A 7 27.20 -10.48 -0.29
N ARG A 8 28.16 -9.85 -0.98
CA ARG A 8 29.59 -10.22 -0.92
C ARG A 8 30.17 -9.81 0.44
N GLY A 9 31.16 -10.57 0.93
CA GLY A 9 31.85 -10.26 2.18
C GLY A 9 31.11 -10.67 3.46
N GLY A 10 30.02 -11.45 3.37
CA GLY A 10 29.31 -11.94 4.56
C GLY A 10 30.19 -12.77 5.52
N TRP A 11 31.27 -13.39 5.03
CA TRP A 11 32.20 -14.16 5.87
C TRP A 11 32.99 -13.27 6.85
N LEU A 12 33.33 -12.03 6.47
CA LEU A 12 34.00 -11.07 7.36
C LEU A 12 33.08 -10.71 8.54
N TYR A 13 31.83 -10.37 8.22
CA TYR A 13 30.82 -10.06 9.22
C TYR A 13 30.62 -11.22 10.20
N ARG A 14 30.48 -12.45 9.69
CA ARG A 14 30.34 -13.65 10.52
C ARG A 14 31.53 -13.85 11.47
N SER A 15 32.74 -13.63 10.97
CA SER A 15 33.96 -13.77 11.78
C SER A 15 33.99 -12.74 12.91
N VAL A 16 33.64 -11.49 12.61
CA VAL A 16 33.51 -10.43 13.61
C VAL A 16 32.40 -10.75 14.62
N SER A 17 31.22 -11.15 14.18
CA SER A 17 30.12 -11.56 15.08
C SER A 17 30.53 -12.71 16.00
N VAL A 18 31.24 -13.73 15.51
CA VAL A 18 31.74 -14.83 16.36
C VAL A 18 32.73 -14.31 17.41
N SER A 19 33.65 -13.41 17.05
CA SER A 19 34.56 -12.82 18.03
C SER A 19 33.85 -12.00 19.11
N ILE A 20 32.83 -11.23 18.73
CA ILE A 20 31.98 -10.47 19.68
C ILE A 20 31.23 -11.43 20.61
N PHE A 21 30.66 -12.51 20.06
CA PHE A 21 29.97 -13.52 20.86
C PHE A 21 30.89 -14.17 21.91
N VAL A 22 32.12 -14.53 21.51
CA VAL A 22 33.13 -15.04 22.46
C VAL A 22 33.43 -13.99 23.54
N GLY A 23 33.57 -12.71 23.17
CA GLY A 23 33.75 -11.62 24.13
C GLY A 23 32.60 -11.51 25.15
N ILE A 24 31.35 -11.60 24.69
CA ILE A 24 30.15 -11.60 25.55
C ILE A 24 30.21 -12.77 26.54
N LEU A 25 30.54 -13.98 26.07
CA LEU A 25 30.65 -15.17 26.93
C LEU A 25 31.75 -15.00 27.99
N LEU A 26 32.91 -14.44 27.62
CA LEU A 26 33.99 -14.20 28.56
C LEU A 26 33.59 -13.19 29.65
N VAL A 27 32.86 -12.13 29.29
CA VAL A 27 32.31 -11.17 30.27
C VAL A 27 31.34 -11.86 31.22
N TRP A 28 30.43 -12.69 30.70
CA TRP A 28 29.48 -13.43 31.53
C TRP A 28 30.16 -14.42 32.48
N VAL A 29 31.16 -15.16 32.01
CA VAL A 29 31.96 -16.06 32.85
C VAL A 29 32.68 -15.27 33.94
N TYR A 30 33.29 -14.13 33.60
CA TYR A 30 33.93 -13.26 34.57
C TYR A 30 32.94 -12.76 35.64
N ARG A 31 31.74 -12.34 35.23
CA ARG A 31 30.69 -11.85 36.13
C ARG A 31 30.18 -12.92 37.09
N ALA A 32 30.03 -14.14 36.61
CA ALA A 32 29.63 -15.29 37.41
C ALA A 32 30.72 -15.70 38.40
N ALA A 33 31.99 -15.70 37.96
CA ALA A 33 33.13 -16.09 38.79
C ALA A 33 33.45 -15.07 39.90
N ASN A 34 33.23 -13.78 39.66
CA ASN A 34 33.59 -12.69 40.59
C ASN A 34 32.37 -12.16 41.37
N PHE A 35 31.42 -13.04 41.71
CA PHE A 35 30.20 -12.65 42.40
C PHE A 35 30.49 -12.08 43.81
N PRO A 36 30.07 -10.84 44.14
CA PRO A 36 30.47 -10.19 45.38
C PRO A 36 29.79 -10.77 46.62
N ALA A 37 30.59 -10.99 47.66
CA ALA A 37 30.15 -11.65 48.88
C ALA A 37 29.29 -10.78 49.80
N ASN A 38 29.42 -9.45 49.84
CA ASN A 38 28.71 -8.63 50.83
C ASN A 38 28.11 -7.34 50.23
N VAL A 39 28.92 -6.29 50.06
CA VAL A 39 28.46 -4.98 49.60
C VAL A 39 28.24 -4.98 48.08
N GLY A 40 27.12 -4.42 47.61
CA GLY A 40 26.84 -4.26 46.17
C GLY A 40 26.29 -5.50 45.46
N ARG A 41 25.98 -6.59 46.18
CA ARG A 41 25.48 -7.85 45.60
C ARG A 41 24.22 -7.67 44.75
N VAL A 42 23.24 -6.92 45.24
CA VAL A 42 21.98 -6.68 44.52
C VAL A 42 22.23 -5.88 43.23
N ALA A 43 23.07 -4.85 43.29
CA ALA A 43 23.45 -4.07 42.10
C ALA A 43 24.21 -4.93 41.09
N TRP A 44 25.10 -5.82 41.54
CA TRP A 44 25.81 -6.77 40.68
C TRP A 44 24.86 -7.76 39.99
N MET A 45 23.90 -8.32 40.74
CA MET A 45 22.86 -9.19 40.17
C MET A 45 22.01 -8.47 39.13
N GLY A 46 21.61 -7.22 39.42
CA GLY A 46 20.85 -6.40 38.47
C GLY A 46 21.63 -6.12 37.19
N MET A 47 22.89 -5.68 37.30
CA MET A 47 23.74 -5.44 36.13
C MET A 47 24.00 -6.73 35.34
N PHE A 48 24.29 -7.84 36.01
CA PHE A 48 24.53 -9.11 35.33
C PHE A 48 23.25 -9.62 34.64
N GLY A 49 22.08 -9.46 35.27
CA GLY A 49 20.79 -9.76 34.62
C GLY A 49 20.56 -8.93 33.36
N SER A 50 20.87 -7.63 33.41
CA SER A 50 20.82 -6.75 32.24
C SER A 50 21.80 -7.19 31.14
N GLU A 51 23.04 -7.54 31.49
CA GLU A 51 24.04 -8.03 30.54
C GLU A 51 23.62 -9.35 29.88
N LEU A 52 23.01 -10.27 30.63
CA LEU A 52 22.44 -11.51 30.09
C LEU A 52 21.31 -11.21 29.10
N TRP A 53 20.40 -10.30 29.46
CA TRP A 53 19.30 -9.88 28.60
C TRP A 53 19.80 -9.23 27.30
N PHE A 54 20.72 -8.27 27.39
CA PHE A 54 21.27 -7.60 26.21
C PHE A 54 22.10 -8.53 25.32
N GLY A 55 22.89 -9.44 25.90
CA GLY A 55 23.61 -10.42 25.08
C GLY A 55 22.69 -11.46 24.45
N PHE A 56 21.63 -11.89 25.15
CA PHE A 56 20.58 -12.74 24.55
C PHE A 56 19.87 -12.02 23.39
N TYR A 57 19.43 -10.77 23.59
CA TYR A 57 18.87 -9.93 22.54
C TYR A 57 19.83 -9.80 21.35
N TRP A 58 21.11 -9.54 21.61
CA TRP A 58 22.12 -9.45 20.56
C TRP A 58 22.22 -10.74 19.74
N VAL A 59 22.20 -11.92 20.38
CA VAL A 59 22.20 -13.23 19.69
C VAL A 59 20.97 -13.37 18.79
N LEU A 60 19.78 -12.98 19.27
CA LEU A 60 18.54 -13.06 18.48
C LEU A 60 18.56 -12.18 17.22
N THR A 61 19.35 -11.10 17.20
CA THR A 61 19.47 -10.20 16.03
C THR A 61 20.49 -10.68 14.99
N GLN A 62 21.36 -11.65 15.30
CA GLN A 62 22.40 -12.09 14.35
C GLN A 62 21.89 -12.87 13.13
N PRO A 63 20.84 -13.72 13.23
CA PRO A 63 20.37 -14.52 12.10
C PRO A 63 20.02 -13.69 10.86
N SER A 64 19.27 -12.59 10.99
CA SER A 64 18.91 -11.71 9.86
C SER A 64 20.17 -11.20 9.15
N ARG A 65 21.23 -10.86 9.89
CA ARG A 65 22.45 -10.28 9.33
C ARG A 65 23.37 -11.29 8.67
N TRP A 66 23.15 -12.59 8.91
CA TRP A 66 24.03 -13.68 8.48
C TRP A 66 23.92 -14.01 6.98
N ARG A 67 22.73 -13.84 6.39
CA ARG A 67 22.45 -14.17 4.98
C ARG A 67 21.55 -13.12 4.34
N ARG A 68 22.10 -11.92 4.10
CA ARG A 68 21.41 -10.89 3.31
C ARG A 68 21.35 -11.28 1.84
N ILE A 69 20.15 -11.20 1.26
CA ILE A 69 19.92 -11.40 -0.17
C ILE A 69 19.20 -10.20 -0.77
N TYR A 70 19.46 -9.95 -2.05
CA TYR A 70 18.73 -8.98 -2.86
C TYR A 70 18.15 -9.69 -4.07
N ARG A 71 16.93 -9.34 -4.43
CA ARG A 71 16.25 -9.88 -5.61
C ARG A 71 16.23 -8.82 -6.70
N ARG A 72 16.59 -9.22 -7.91
CA ARG A 72 16.50 -8.36 -9.09
C ARG A 72 15.51 -8.97 -10.08
N THR A 73 14.51 -8.19 -10.44
CA THR A 73 13.46 -8.53 -11.38
C THR A 73 13.90 -8.27 -12.82
N PHE A 74 13.25 -8.94 -13.78
CA PHE A 74 13.51 -8.76 -15.21
C PHE A 74 12.20 -8.49 -15.95
N ILE A 75 11.69 -7.26 -15.84
CA ILE A 75 10.42 -6.83 -16.46
C ILE A 75 10.41 -7.10 -17.98
N ASN A 76 11.51 -6.88 -18.69
CA ASN A 76 11.58 -7.14 -20.13
C ASN A 76 11.25 -8.62 -20.47
N ARG A 77 11.67 -9.57 -19.63
CA ARG A 77 11.34 -10.99 -19.82
C ARG A 77 9.89 -11.30 -19.47
N LEU A 78 9.32 -10.58 -18.51
CA LEU A 78 7.89 -10.65 -18.19
C LEU A 78 7.07 -10.19 -19.40
N SER A 79 7.39 -9.01 -19.96
CA SER A 79 6.69 -8.46 -21.12
C SER A 79 6.84 -9.35 -22.36
N GLN A 80 8.01 -9.92 -22.61
CA GLN A 80 8.21 -10.87 -23.73
C GLN A 80 7.39 -12.15 -23.60
N ARG A 81 7.13 -12.61 -22.37
CA ARG A 81 6.46 -13.88 -22.12
C ARG A 81 4.94 -13.76 -22.05
N TYR A 82 4.44 -12.73 -21.38
CA TYR A 82 3.01 -12.55 -21.14
C TYR A 82 2.40 -11.48 -22.04
N GLY A 83 3.19 -10.55 -22.58
CA GLY A 83 2.66 -9.42 -23.35
C GLY A 83 1.59 -8.68 -22.54
N ASP A 84 0.39 -8.60 -23.12
CA ASP A 84 -0.78 -8.03 -22.48
C ASP A 84 -1.58 -9.03 -21.62
N ASP A 85 -1.26 -10.34 -21.62
CA ASP A 85 -1.93 -11.38 -20.79
C ASP A 85 -1.43 -11.36 -19.33
N LEU A 86 -1.51 -10.19 -18.70
CA LEU A 86 -1.20 -9.96 -17.29
C LEU A 86 -2.45 -10.16 -16.40
N PRO A 87 -2.32 -10.49 -15.10
CA PRO A 87 -3.47 -10.64 -14.20
C PRO A 87 -4.09 -9.29 -13.80
N GLY A 88 -5.32 -9.32 -13.28
CA GLY A 88 -5.91 -8.13 -12.64
C GLY A 88 -5.16 -7.74 -11.35
N VAL A 89 -5.19 -6.46 -10.99
CA VAL A 89 -4.64 -5.92 -9.74
C VAL A 89 -5.64 -4.96 -9.12
N ASP A 90 -6.00 -5.22 -7.87
CA ASP A 90 -6.75 -4.27 -7.03
C ASP A 90 -5.78 -3.51 -6.14
N ILE A 91 -5.95 -2.20 -6.03
CA ILE A 91 -5.15 -1.34 -5.15
C ILE A 91 -6.05 -0.73 -4.10
N PHE A 92 -5.73 -0.97 -2.84
CA PHE A 92 -6.45 -0.47 -1.69
C PHE A 92 -5.69 0.69 -1.07
N VAL A 93 -6.27 1.88 -1.13
CA VAL A 93 -5.81 3.08 -0.44
C VAL A 93 -6.72 3.29 0.77
N CYS A 94 -6.17 3.35 1.97
CA CYS A 94 -6.96 3.57 3.19
C CYS A 94 -6.69 4.97 3.76
N THR A 95 -7.75 5.67 4.16
CA THR A 95 -7.69 6.93 4.89
C THR A 95 -8.64 6.89 6.11
N ALA A 96 -8.24 7.53 7.20
CA ALA A 96 -8.90 7.50 8.49
C ALA A 96 -9.79 8.72 8.75
N ASP A 97 -9.24 9.94 8.66
CA ASP A 97 -9.97 11.18 8.97
C ASP A 97 -9.37 12.37 8.20
N PRO A 98 -10.19 13.17 7.48
CA PRO A 98 -9.70 14.30 6.67
C PRO A 98 -8.98 15.39 7.45
N ALA A 99 -9.19 15.51 8.77
CA ALA A 99 -8.50 16.48 9.62
C ALA A 99 -7.06 16.05 9.94
N ILE A 100 -6.81 14.74 10.00
CA ILE A 100 -5.46 14.17 10.24
C ILE A 100 -4.75 13.92 8.91
N GLU A 101 -5.51 13.49 7.91
CA GLU A 101 -5.05 13.11 6.57
C GLU A 101 -5.76 13.99 5.52
N PRO A 102 -5.19 15.17 5.21
CA PRO A 102 -5.82 16.12 4.30
C PRO A 102 -6.20 15.49 2.95
N PRO A 103 -7.43 15.75 2.44
CA PRO A 103 -7.89 15.12 1.19
C PRO A 103 -6.97 15.34 -0.01
N VAL A 104 -6.27 16.48 -0.09
CA VAL A 104 -5.28 16.76 -1.15
C VAL A 104 -4.11 15.76 -1.10
N MET A 105 -3.63 15.39 0.08
CA MET A 105 -2.59 14.37 0.23
C MET A 105 -3.11 13.00 -0.23
N VAL A 106 -4.31 12.62 0.21
CA VAL A 106 -4.96 11.35 -0.15
C VAL A 106 -5.11 11.22 -1.66
N ILE A 107 -5.58 12.26 -2.37
CA ILE A 107 -5.76 12.19 -3.82
C ILE A 107 -4.44 12.14 -4.58
N ASN A 108 -3.34 12.70 -4.06
CA ASN A 108 -2.02 12.58 -4.68
C ASN A 108 -1.55 11.11 -4.71
N THR A 109 -1.82 10.38 -3.63
CA THR A 109 -1.60 8.93 -3.56
C THR A 109 -2.49 8.18 -4.54
N VAL A 110 -3.80 8.48 -4.56
CA VAL A 110 -4.76 7.85 -5.49
C VAL A 110 -4.35 8.10 -6.95
N LEU A 111 -3.97 9.33 -7.32
CA LEU A 111 -3.52 9.69 -8.66
C LEU A 111 -2.21 8.98 -9.04
N SER A 112 -1.30 8.80 -8.07
CA SER A 112 -0.05 8.06 -8.28
C SER A 112 -0.30 6.60 -8.66
N VAL A 113 -1.18 5.92 -7.91
CA VAL A 113 -1.48 4.50 -8.16
C VAL A 113 -2.42 4.29 -9.35
N LEU A 114 -3.35 5.21 -9.62
CA LEU A 114 -4.15 5.20 -10.86
C LEU A 114 -3.28 5.32 -12.10
N ALA A 115 -2.18 6.05 -11.98
CA ALA A 115 -1.25 6.29 -13.07
C ALA A 115 -0.20 5.18 -13.21
N TYR A 116 -0.31 3.99 -12.60
CA TYR A 116 0.66 2.90 -12.84
C TYR A 116 0.82 2.57 -14.34
N ASP A 117 2.01 2.11 -14.75
CA ASP A 117 2.26 1.62 -16.11
C ASP A 117 1.71 0.19 -16.27
N TYR A 118 0.38 0.09 -16.31
CA TYR A 118 -0.38 -1.15 -16.37
C TYR A 118 -1.61 -1.02 -17.28
N PRO A 119 -2.11 -2.12 -17.88
CA PRO A 119 -3.35 -2.09 -18.67
C PRO A 119 -4.54 -1.54 -17.84
N PRO A 120 -5.21 -0.46 -18.28
CA PRO A 120 -6.31 0.15 -17.53
C PRO A 120 -7.48 -0.80 -17.27
N ASP A 121 -7.73 -1.74 -18.18
CA ASP A 121 -8.76 -2.77 -18.03
C ASP A 121 -8.43 -3.79 -16.93
N LYS A 122 -7.19 -3.82 -16.42
CA LYS A 122 -6.72 -4.78 -15.41
C LYS A 122 -6.40 -4.14 -14.06
N LEU A 123 -6.60 -2.84 -13.94
CA LEU A 123 -6.30 -2.07 -12.75
C LEU A 123 -7.60 -1.50 -12.16
N ALA A 124 -7.80 -1.71 -10.86
CA ALA A 124 -8.88 -1.07 -10.11
C ALA A 124 -8.32 -0.50 -8.80
N VAL A 125 -8.65 0.76 -8.52
CA VAL A 125 -8.21 1.47 -7.31
C VAL A 125 -9.43 1.71 -6.42
N TYR A 126 -9.28 1.38 -5.14
CA TYR A 126 -10.31 1.52 -4.13
C TYR A 126 -9.80 2.47 -3.04
N LEU A 127 -10.50 3.57 -2.81
CA LEU A 127 -10.29 4.44 -1.66
C LEU A 127 -11.26 4.03 -0.55
N SER A 128 -10.74 3.47 0.53
CA SER A 128 -11.49 3.23 1.76
C SER A 128 -11.35 4.41 2.70
N ASP A 129 -12.46 5.06 3.01
CA ASP A 129 -12.56 6.20 3.92
C ASP A 129 -13.27 5.78 5.20
N ASP A 130 -12.51 5.67 6.28
CA ASP A 130 -13.02 5.23 7.58
C ASP A 130 -13.83 6.33 8.29
N ALA A 131 -13.76 7.60 7.87
CA ALA A 131 -14.57 8.70 8.42
C ALA A 131 -15.88 8.94 7.67
N ALA A 132 -16.07 8.32 6.49
CA ALA A 132 -17.18 8.61 5.58
C ALA A 132 -17.33 10.12 5.30
N SER A 133 -16.22 10.76 4.95
CA SER A 133 -16.12 12.20 4.75
C SER A 133 -16.65 12.61 3.37
N ASP A 134 -17.64 13.50 3.38
CA ASP A 134 -18.16 14.15 2.16
C ASP A 134 -17.05 14.90 1.42
N LEU A 135 -16.14 15.56 2.15
CA LEU A 135 -15.01 16.27 1.58
C LEU A 135 -13.99 15.33 0.92
N THR A 136 -13.74 14.16 1.50
CA THR A 136 -12.84 13.15 0.92
C THR A 136 -13.44 12.58 -0.36
N PHE A 137 -14.75 12.30 -0.37
CA PHE A 137 -15.45 11.88 -1.58
C PHE A 137 -15.46 12.98 -2.65
N TYR A 138 -15.69 14.24 -2.27
CA TYR A 138 -15.59 15.38 -3.18
C TYR A 138 -14.20 15.51 -3.80
N ALA A 139 -13.14 15.41 -2.99
CA ALA A 139 -11.78 15.43 -3.47
C ALA A 139 -11.52 14.29 -4.47
N LEU A 140 -12.07 13.09 -4.21
CA LEU A 140 -11.98 11.97 -5.13
C LEU A 140 -12.67 12.27 -6.48
N LEU A 141 -13.87 12.87 -6.46
CA LEU A 141 -14.59 13.28 -7.67
C LEU A 141 -13.78 14.31 -8.48
N GLU A 142 -13.26 15.34 -7.81
CA GLU A 142 -12.40 16.35 -8.45
C GLU A 142 -11.12 15.74 -9.03
N SER A 143 -10.52 14.80 -8.30
CA SER A 143 -9.34 14.06 -8.78
C SER A 143 -9.65 13.16 -9.98
N SER A 144 -10.86 12.61 -10.08
CA SER A 144 -11.27 11.78 -11.20
C SER A 144 -11.34 12.55 -12.52
N ASP A 145 -11.73 13.83 -12.45
CA ASP A 145 -11.73 14.73 -13.61
C ASP A 145 -10.30 15.15 -13.96
N PHE A 146 -9.45 15.44 -12.98
CA PHE A 146 -8.03 15.73 -13.22
C PHE A 146 -7.26 14.52 -13.79
N ALA A 147 -7.60 13.29 -13.37
CA ALA A 147 -6.97 12.06 -13.82
C ALA A 147 -7.03 11.88 -15.35
N LYS A 148 -8.10 12.37 -16.00
CA LYS A 148 -8.28 12.38 -17.47
C LYS A 148 -7.17 13.15 -18.19
N HIS A 149 -6.50 14.09 -17.51
CA HIS A 149 -5.38 14.87 -18.05
C HIS A 149 -4.03 14.35 -17.53
N TRP A 150 -3.98 13.95 -16.26
CA TRP A 150 -2.75 13.50 -15.61
C TRP A 150 -2.23 12.18 -16.17
N ILE A 151 -3.08 11.17 -16.31
CA ILE A 151 -2.66 9.83 -16.74
C ILE A 151 -2.05 9.83 -18.15
N PRO A 152 -2.66 10.48 -19.18
CA PRO A 152 -2.03 10.62 -20.49
C PRO A 152 -0.70 11.36 -20.45
N TYR A 153 -0.60 12.42 -19.64
CA TYR A 153 0.64 13.17 -19.47
C TYR A 153 1.75 12.26 -18.90
N CYS A 154 1.44 11.50 -17.86
CA CYS A 154 2.38 10.55 -17.25
C CYS A 154 2.88 9.52 -18.26
N LYS A 155 1.96 8.92 -19.04
CA LYS A 155 2.29 7.90 -20.03
C LYS A 155 3.10 8.46 -21.20
N ARG A 156 2.71 9.63 -21.72
CA ARG A 156 3.34 10.27 -22.88
C ARG A 156 4.79 10.67 -22.62
N TYR A 157 5.07 11.16 -21.41
CA TYR A 157 6.39 11.68 -21.03
C TYR A 157 7.16 10.75 -20.08
N ASN A 158 6.60 9.57 -19.76
CA ASN A 158 7.16 8.60 -18.83
C ASN A 158 7.66 9.24 -17.52
N VAL A 159 6.79 10.04 -16.89
CA VAL A 159 7.16 10.84 -15.70
C VAL A 159 7.24 9.97 -14.46
N GLU A 160 8.19 10.30 -13.58
CA GLU A 160 8.36 9.72 -12.26
C GLU A 160 8.77 10.81 -11.26
N PRO A 161 8.27 10.78 -10.01
CA PRO A 161 7.19 9.92 -9.53
C PRO A 161 5.85 10.31 -10.17
N ARG A 162 4.84 9.43 -10.09
CA ARG A 162 3.50 9.70 -10.66
C ARG A 162 2.52 10.38 -9.68
N ALA A 163 2.96 10.68 -8.46
CA ALA A 163 2.24 11.60 -7.58
C ALA A 163 2.43 13.04 -8.08
N PRO A 164 1.35 13.78 -8.42
CA PRO A 164 1.45 15.12 -8.99
C PRO A 164 2.24 16.10 -8.12
N GLU A 165 1.90 16.21 -6.83
CA GLU A 165 2.55 17.15 -5.92
C GLU A 165 4.05 16.85 -5.80
N ALA A 166 4.42 15.58 -5.64
CA ALA A 166 5.81 15.15 -5.58
C ALA A 166 6.57 15.47 -6.88
N TYR A 167 5.93 15.22 -8.03
CA TYR A 167 6.51 15.52 -9.33
C TYR A 167 6.72 17.03 -9.54
N PHE A 168 5.73 17.86 -9.18
CA PHE A 168 5.81 19.31 -9.36
C PHE A 168 6.80 20.02 -8.42
N ARG A 169 7.22 19.35 -7.34
CA ARG A 169 8.30 19.81 -6.44
C ARG A 169 9.70 19.55 -7.00
N LEU A 170 9.86 18.63 -7.96
CA LEU A 170 11.16 18.38 -8.58
C LEU A 170 11.60 19.60 -9.41
N GLU A 171 12.86 20.00 -9.29
CA GLU A 171 13.44 21.04 -10.14
C GLU A 171 13.40 20.59 -11.60
N SER A 172 12.85 21.44 -12.48
CA SER A 172 12.74 21.09 -13.89
C SER A 172 14.11 21.13 -14.56
N SER A 173 14.59 19.96 -14.98
CA SER A 173 15.57 19.87 -16.07
C SER A 173 15.02 20.59 -17.31
N LYS A 174 15.89 21.02 -18.24
CA LYS A 174 15.44 21.62 -19.52
C LYS A 174 14.48 20.65 -20.24
N LEU A 175 13.18 20.91 -20.13
CA LEU A 175 12.13 20.15 -20.79
C LEU A 175 12.04 20.59 -22.26
N GLU A 176 11.68 19.66 -23.13
CA GLU A 176 11.34 19.98 -24.51
C GLU A 176 10.18 20.99 -24.55
N PRO A 177 10.14 21.95 -25.50
CA PRO A 177 9.14 23.01 -25.52
C PRO A 177 7.69 22.52 -25.48
N ARG A 178 7.40 21.37 -26.11
CA ARG A 178 6.09 20.74 -26.07
C ARG A 178 5.74 20.23 -24.66
N GLN A 179 6.66 19.50 -24.04
CA GLN A 179 6.48 18.98 -22.68
C GLN A 179 6.34 20.11 -21.66
N ALA A 180 7.08 21.22 -21.83
CA ALA A 180 6.98 22.39 -20.98
C ALA A 180 5.58 23.04 -21.05
N ARG A 181 5.00 23.15 -22.25
CA ARG A 181 3.62 23.66 -22.42
C ARG A 181 2.58 22.72 -21.83
N ASP A 182 2.70 21.42 -22.10
CA ASP A 182 1.79 20.41 -21.56
C ASP A 182 1.86 20.39 -20.02
N LEU A 183 3.08 20.45 -19.45
CA LEU A 183 3.31 20.55 -18.01
C LEU A 183 2.65 21.79 -17.42
N ALA A 184 2.81 22.97 -18.03
CA ALA A 184 2.20 24.19 -17.54
C ALA A 184 0.66 24.09 -17.51
N SER A 185 0.07 23.48 -18.54
CA SER A 185 -1.38 23.24 -18.61
C SER A 185 -1.85 22.28 -17.51
N VAL A 186 -1.18 21.13 -17.36
CA VAL A 186 -1.53 20.12 -16.35
C VAL A 186 -1.31 20.66 -14.93
N LYS A 187 -0.22 21.37 -14.68
CA LYS A 187 0.07 22.00 -13.39
C LYS A 187 -0.98 23.04 -13.02
N LYS A 188 -1.47 23.80 -14.00
CA LYS A 188 -2.59 24.74 -13.80
C LYS A 188 -3.86 23.99 -13.37
N LEU A 189 -4.23 22.92 -14.08
CA LEU A 189 -5.41 22.10 -13.74
C LEU A 189 -5.30 21.46 -12.34
N TYR A 190 -4.09 21.02 -11.96
CA TYR A 190 -3.83 20.51 -10.62
C TYR A 190 -4.11 21.57 -9.55
N HIS A 191 -3.55 22.78 -9.70
CA HIS A 191 -3.80 23.86 -8.73
C HIS A 191 -5.26 24.34 -8.74
N GLU A 192 -5.94 24.32 -9.88
CA GLU A 192 -7.37 24.61 -9.93
C GLU A 192 -8.18 23.56 -9.15
N MET A 193 -7.84 22.27 -9.25
CA MET A 193 -8.45 21.19 -8.46
C MET A 193 -8.17 21.34 -6.97
N GLU A 194 -6.90 21.55 -6.59
CA GLU A 194 -6.46 21.78 -5.21
C GLU A 194 -7.22 22.96 -4.57
N ASN A 195 -7.28 24.11 -5.27
CA ASN A 195 -8.03 25.27 -4.80
C ASN A 195 -9.53 24.99 -4.62
N ARG A 196 -10.15 24.17 -5.49
CA ARG A 196 -11.57 23.79 -5.33
C ARG A 196 -11.79 22.92 -4.10
N ILE A 197 -10.87 22.01 -3.80
CA ILE A 197 -10.93 21.14 -2.62
C ILE A 197 -10.74 21.97 -1.34
N GLU A 198 -9.73 22.83 -1.29
CA GLU A 198 -9.48 23.71 -0.15
C GLU A 198 -10.60 24.74 0.07
N ALA A 199 -11.20 25.24 -1.02
CA ALA A 199 -12.37 26.11 -0.92
C ALA A 199 -13.55 25.36 -0.31
N ALA A 200 -13.80 24.11 -0.74
CA ALA A 200 -14.87 23.27 -0.21
C ALA A 200 -14.67 22.93 1.27
N GLU A 201 -13.43 22.78 1.74
CA GLU A 201 -13.12 22.57 3.16
C GLU A 201 -13.62 23.72 4.04
N LYS A 202 -13.47 24.95 3.56
CA LYS A 202 -13.84 26.20 4.28
C LYS A 202 -15.35 26.51 4.25
N LEU A 203 -16.13 25.78 3.45
CA LEU A 203 -17.58 25.99 3.37
C LEU A 203 -18.31 25.45 4.60
N ASP A 204 -19.37 26.16 5.00
CA ASP A 204 -20.32 25.62 5.98
C ASP A 204 -21.10 24.42 5.40
N ARG A 205 -21.76 23.65 6.28
CA ARG A 205 -22.52 22.44 5.91
C ARG A 205 -23.63 22.72 4.88
N LYS A 206 -24.29 23.87 4.91
CA LYS A 206 -25.39 24.21 4.00
C LYS A 206 -24.86 24.52 2.60
N SER A 207 -23.75 25.24 2.54
CA SER A 207 -23.03 25.58 1.32
C SER A 207 -22.41 24.34 0.69
N LYS A 208 -21.85 23.43 1.50
CA LYS A 208 -21.40 22.10 1.06
C LYS A 208 -22.54 21.32 0.40
N ASN A 209 -23.70 21.23 1.04
CA ASN A 209 -24.85 20.53 0.47
C ASN A 209 -25.28 21.10 -0.89
N ALA A 210 -25.19 22.43 -1.09
CA ALA A 210 -25.50 23.04 -2.39
C ALA A 210 -24.46 22.71 -3.48
N VAL A 211 -23.17 22.69 -3.12
CA VAL A 211 -22.08 22.30 -4.03
C VAL A 211 -22.13 20.80 -4.35
N PHE A 212 -22.50 19.98 -3.38
CA PHE A 212 -22.50 18.51 -3.46
C PHE A 212 -23.82 17.93 -3.98
N ALA A 213 -24.87 18.74 -4.13
CA ALA A 213 -26.22 18.32 -4.55
C ALA A 213 -26.28 17.57 -5.89
N HIS A 214 -25.23 17.61 -6.72
CA HIS A 214 -25.28 17.14 -8.11
C HIS A 214 -24.38 15.93 -8.46
N LYS A 215 -23.76 15.23 -7.51
CA LYS A 215 -22.85 14.10 -7.85
C LYS A 215 -22.82 12.96 -6.82
N GLY A 216 -23.87 12.15 -6.68
CA GLY A 216 -23.80 10.90 -5.89
C GLY A 216 -23.75 11.05 -4.36
N PHE A 217 -23.98 12.27 -3.85
CA PHE A 217 -23.96 12.58 -2.41
C PHE A 217 -25.26 12.21 -1.66
N SER A 218 -26.29 11.71 -2.34
CA SER A 218 -27.52 11.26 -1.69
C SER A 218 -27.28 10.18 -0.63
N SER A 219 -26.17 9.44 -0.75
CA SER A 219 -25.76 8.46 0.26
C SER A 219 -25.38 9.09 1.61
N TRP A 220 -25.13 10.39 1.66
CA TRP A 220 -24.85 11.14 2.90
C TRP A 220 -26.11 11.75 3.53
N ASP A 221 -27.28 11.63 2.89
CA ASP A 221 -28.54 12.14 3.46
C ASP A 221 -28.94 11.36 4.73
N SER A 222 -28.57 10.08 4.82
CA SER A 222 -28.75 9.24 6.02
C SER A 222 -27.56 9.26 6.99
N PHE A 223 -26.52 10.06 6.73
CA PHE A 223 -25.33 10.11 7.58
C PHE A 223 -25.63 10.74 8.95
N ILE A 224 -25.36 9.99 10.02
CA ILE A 224 -25.54 10.43 11.40
C ILE A 224 -24.20 10.88 11.99
N SER A 225 -23.21 9.99 11.99
CA SER A 225 -21.87 10.27 12.53
C SER A 225 -20.81 9.35 11.92
N ARG A 226 -19.52 9.65 12.14
CA ARG A 226 -18.37 8.81 11.72
C ARG A 226 -18.37 7.39 12.30
N THR A 227 -19.17 7.14 13.34
CA THR A 227 -19.32 5.85 14.02
C THR A 227 -20.70 5.22 13.82
N ASP A 228 -21.61 5.92 13.14
CA ASP A 228 -22.97 5.47 12.86
C ASP A 228 -23.43 6.00 11.51
N HIS A 229 -23.27 5.17 10.47
CA HIS A 229 -23.68 5.48 9.11
C HIS A 229 -23.81 4.19 8.29
N ASP A 230 -24.66 4.25 7.27
CA ASP A 230 -24.82 3.17 6.29
C ASP A 230 -23.53 2.97 5.47
N THR A 231 -23.46 1.85 4.75
CA THR A 231 -22.41 1.67 3.73
C THR A 231 -22.60 2.70 2.62
N ILE A 232 -21.54 3.43 2.29
CA ILE A 232 -21.46 4.32 1.15
C ILE A 232 -20.45 3.74 0.16
N LEU A 233 -20.93 3.33 -1.01
CA LEU A 233 -20.10 2.78 -2.08
C LEU A 233 -20.47 3.48 -3.38
N GLN A 234 -19.45 4.00 -4.09
CA GLN A 234 -19.62 4.69 -5.37
C GLN A 234 -18.49 4.31 -6.32
N ILE A 235 -18.83 3.86 -7.53
CA ILE A 235 -17.88 3.61 -8.62
C ILE A 235 -17.73 4.92 -9.42
N VAL A 236 -16.75 5.73 -9.02
CA VAL A 236 -16.47 7.06 -9.58
C VAL A 236 -16.00 6.96 -11.04
N ILE A 237 -15.10 6.01 -11.32
CA ILE A 237 -14.69 5.67 -12.68
C ILE A 237 -14.99 4.20 -12.89
N ASP A 238 -15.78 3.92 -13.92
CA ASP A 238 -16.10 2.56 -14.32
C ASP A 238 -15.38 2.22 -15.63
N ARG A 239 -14.39 1.33 -15.59
CA ARG A 239 -13.60 0.92 -16.76
C ARG A 239 -14.44 0.38 -17.93
N ASN A 240 -15.64 -0.14 -17.66
CA ASN A 240 -16.53 -0.67 -18.71
C ASN A 240 -17.50 0.38 -19.25
N ASN A 241 -17.58 1.56 -18.64
CA ASN A 241 -18.38 2.66 -19.14
C ASN A 241 -17.65 3.33 -20.31
N SER A 242 -18.33 3.49 -21.46
CA SER A 242 -17.77 4.12 -22.66
C SER A 242 -17.36 5.59 -22.46
N GLN A 243 -17.92 6.26 -21.44
CA GLN A 243 -17.61 7.64 -21.09
C GLN A 243 -16.37 7.78 -20.18
N SER A 244 -15.89 6.68 -19.59
CA SER A 244 -14.71 6.66 -18.71
C SER A 244 -13.42 6.62 -19.51
N LYS A 245 -13.19 7.69 -20.28
CA LYS A 245 -12.01 7.88 -21.13
C LYS A 245 -11.24 9.13 -20.74
N ASP A 246 -9.95 9.09 -20.99
CA ASP A 246 -9.06 10.24 -20.91
C ASP A 246 -9.20 11.16 -22.13
N ILE A 247 -8.48 12.29 -22.12
CA ILE A 247 -8.52 13.27 -23.22
C ILE A 247 -7.98 12.74 -24.56
N ASP A 248 -7.19 11.66 -24.52
CA ASP A 248 -6.64 11.02 -25.71
C ASP A 248 -7.57 9.89 -26.21
N GLY A 249 -8.68 9.63 -25.52
CA GLY A 249 -9.69 8.65 -25.88
C GLY A 249 -9.41 7.23 -25.35
N PHE A 250 -8.38 7.03 -24.52
CA PHE A 250 -8.09 5.73 -23.89
C PHE A 250 -8.91 5.53 -22.62
N ARG A 251 -9.21 4.27 -22.29
CA ARG A 251 -9.97 3.92 -21.09
C ARG A 251 -9.17 4.23 -19.81
N LEU A 252 -9.88 4.67 -18.78
CA LEU A 252 -9.33 4.87 -17.44
C LEU A 252 -9.52 3.61 -16.58
N PRO A 253 -8.60 3.36 -15.62
CA PRO A 253 -8.78 2.33 -14.60
C PRO A 253 -10.03 2.58 -13.75
N SER A 254 -10.61 1.52 -13.17
CA SER A 254 -11.72 1.69 -12.25
C SER A 254 -11.29 2.43 -10.99
N LEU A 255 -12.13 3.33 -10.50
CA LEU A 255 -11.93 4.07 -9.25
C LEU A 255 -13.18 3.94 -8.41
N VAL A 256 -13.04 3.40 -7.19
CA VAL A 256 -14.15 3.07 -6.30
C VAL A 256 -13.93 3.76 -4.95
N TYR A 257 -14.94 4.46 -4.46
CA TYR A 257 -15.01 4.98 -3.10
C TYR A 257 -15.78 3.99 -2.22
N LEU A 258 -15.27 3.69 -1.03
CA LEU A 258 -15.95 2.92 -0.01
C LEU A 258 -15.83 3.59 1.35
N ALA A 259 -16.96 3.86 1.99
CA ALA A 259 -17.07 3.93 3.44
C ALA A 259 -17.97 2.78 3.90
N ARG A 260 -17.39 1.84 4.65
CA ARG A 260 -18.11 0.67 5.17
C ARG A 260 -19.13 1.06 6.22
N GLU A 261 -20.16 0.25 6.42
CA GLU A 261 -21.14 0.50 7.49
C GLU A 261 -20.46 0.51 8.86
N LYS A 262 -20.86 1.47 9.69
CA LYS A 262 -20.47 1.54 11.09
C LYS A 262 -21.70 1.76 11.94
N ARG A 263 -21.68 1.14 13.12
CA ARG A 263 -22.73 1.20 14.12
C ARG A 263 -22.08 1.18 15.50
N PRO A 264 -22.61 1.91 16.50
CA PRO A 264 -22.01 1.97 17.84
C PRO A 264 -21.86 0.61 18.53
N GLU A 265 -22.71 -0.36 18.20
CA GLU A 265 -22.74 -1.68 18.83
C GLU A 265 -21.64 -2.62 18.32
N TYR A 266 -20.99 -2.30 17.19
CA TYR A 266 -20.04 -3.17 16.52
C TYR A 266 -18.64 -2.55 16.49
N PHE A 267 -17.66 -3.26 17.04
CA PHE A 267 -16.28 -2.84 16.97
C PHE A 267 -15.75 -3.00 15.54
N HIS A 268 -15.23 -1.92 14.96
CA HIS A 268 -14.93 -1.85 13.53
C HIS A 268 -13.49 -2.26 13.17
N ASN A 269 -12.62 -2.63 14.11
CA ASN A 269 -11.28 -3.16 13.79
C ASN A 269 -10.37 -2.22 12.95
N TYR A 270 -10.60 -0.91 13.01
CA TYR A 270 -9.80 0.14 12.32
C TYR A 270 -9.44 -0.23 10.87
N LYS A 271 -8.18 -0.01 10.46
CA LYS A 271 -7.65 -0.27 9.12
C LYS A 271 -7.82 -1.72 8.68
N ALA A 272 -7.68 -2.68 9.58
CA ALA A 272 -7.75 -4.08 9.22
C ALA A 272 -9.19 -4.52 8.88
N GLY A 273 -10.20 -4.03 9.61
CA GLY A 273 -11.60 -4.19 9.22
C GLY A 273 -11.94 -3.48 7.89
N ALA A 274 -11.32 -2.33 7.63
CA ALA A 274 -11.46 -1.61 6.36
C ALA A 274 -10.90 -2.41 5.17
N MET A 275 -9.68 -2.97 5.31
CA MET A 275 -9.10 -3.85 4.30
C MET A 275 -9.93 -5.11 4.06
N ASN A 276 -10.51 -5.71 5.10
CA ASN A 276 -11.40 -6.88 4.93
C ASN A 276 -12.68 -6.54 4.16
N ALA A 277 -13.32 -5.41 4.48
CA ALA A 277 -14.47 -4.93 3.72
C ALA A 277 -14.09 -4.74 2.24
N LEU A 278 -12.93 -4.15 1.97
CA LEU A 278 -12.40 -4.02 0.60
C LEU A 278 -12.15 -5.37 -0.08
N ILE A 279 -11.59 -6.37 0.61
CA ILE A 279 -11.41 -7.73 0.05
C ILE A 279 -12.76 -8.30 -0.41
N ARG A 280 -13.81 -8.16 0.42
CA ARG A 280 -15.17 -8.64 0.09
C ARG A 280 -15.78 -7.84 -1.05
N VAL A 281 -15.79 -6.51 -0.98
CA VAL A 281 -16.35 -5.62 -2.01
C VAL A 281 -15.68 -5.81 -3.36
N SER A 282 -14.34 -5.79 -3.40
CA SER A 282 -13.57 -5.96 -4.64
C SER A 282 -13.79 -7.33 -5.29
N SER A 283 -14.13 -8.38 -4.52
CA SER A 283 -14.45 -9.70 -5.07
C SER A 283 -15.67 -9.71 -6.01
N LYS A 284 -16.57 -8.71 -5.87
CA LYS A 284 -17.71 -8.53 -6.77
C LYS A 284 -17.40 -7.59 -7.94
N ILE A 285 -16.63 -6.55 -7.69
CA ILE A 285 -16.39 -5.48 -8.68
C ILE A 285 -15.35 -5.91 -9.73
N SER A 286 -14.15 -6.28 -9.30
CA SER A 286 -13.02 -6.60 -10.19
C SER A 286 -12.48 -8.02 -10.02
N ASN A 287 -12.62 -8.59 -8.83
CA ASN A 287 -12.14 -9.90 -8.41
C ASN A 287 -10.67 -10.17 -8.81
N ALA A 288 -9.80 -9.17 -8.64
CA ALA A 288 -8.41 -9.30 -9.07
C ALA A 288 -7.65 -10.33 -8.21
N PRO A 289 -6.84 -11.22 -8.79
CA PRO A 289 -6.08 -12.21 -8.03
C PRO A 289 -4.96 -11.60 -7.16
N ILE A 290 -4.58 -10.35 -7.42
CA ILE A 290 -3.52 -9.62 -6.72
C ILE A 290 -4.12 -8.37 -6.08
N ILE A 291 -3.73 -8.11 -4.84
CA ILE A 291 -4.14 -6.94 -4.07
C ILE A 291 -2.89 -6.20 -3.62
N LEU A 292 -2.78 -4.91 -3.91
CA LEU A 292 -1.79 -4.01 -3.32
C LEU A 292 -2.46 -3.18 -2.24
N ASN A 293 -1.89 -3.12 -1.04
CA ASN A 293 -2.33 -2.16 -0.02
C ASN A 293 -1.35 -1.00 0.09
N VAL A 294 -1.88 0.22 0.20
CA VAL A 294 -1.12 1.47 0.27
C VAL A 294 -1.78 2.41 1.27
N ASP A 295 -0.96 3.11 2.04
CA ASP A 295 -1.43 4.14 2.98
C ASP A 295 -1.60 5.47 2.26
N CYS A 296 -2.52 6.32 2.71
CA CYS A 296 -2.85 7.54 2.00
C CYS A 296 -1.69 8.55 1.90
N ASP A 297 -0.68 8.44 2.76
CA ASP A 297 0.55 9.24 2.76
C ASP A 297 1.70 8.59 1.94
N MET A 298 1.46 7.42 1.35
CA MET A 298 2.44 6.66 0.59
C MET A 298 2.09 6.65 -0.90
N TYR A 299 2.97 7.20 -1.73
CA TYR A 299 2.80 7.17 -3.18
C TYR A 299 3.88 6.34 -3.88
N SER A 300 3.58 5.84 -5.08
CA SER A 300 4.55 5.07 -5.85
C SER A 300 5.62 5.99 -6.46
N ASN A 301 6.88 5.66 -6.22
CA ASN A 301 8.04 6.32 -6.84
C ASN A 301 8.47 5.68 -8.17
N ASN A 302 7.90 4.53 -8.53
CA ASN A 302 8.17 3.81 -9.77
C ASN A 302 6.86 3.26 -10.32
N SER A 303 6.51 3.62 -11.54
CA SER A 303 5.29 3.14 -12.19
C SER A 303 5.34 1.68 -12.66
N GLN A 304 6.50 1.04 -12.60
CA GLN A 304 6.68 -0.36 -12.97
C GLN A 304 6.60 -1.33 -11.78
N SER A 305 6.35 -0.84 -10.56
CA SER A 305 6.32 -1.66 -9.34
C SER A 305 5.36 -2.85 -9.42
N ILE A 306 4.22 -2.70 -10.11
CA ILE A 306 3.31 -3.84 -10.37
C ILE A 306 4.04 -4.93 -11.17
N LYS A 307 4.72 -4.57 -12.26
CA LYS A 307 5.46 -5.51 -13.12
C LYS A 307 6.63 -6.16 -12.37
N ASP A 308 7.27 -5.43 -11.45
CA ASP A 308 8.27 -5.99 -10.55
C ASP A 308 7.69 -7.06 -9.62
N ALA A 309 6.55 -6.79 -8.98
CA ALA A 309 5.84 -7.77 -8.16
C ALA A 309 5.44 -9.00 -8.97
N LEU A 310 4.93 -8.80 -10.19
CA LEU A 310 4.55 -9.88 -11.11
C LEU A 310 5.73 -10.76 -11.52
N CYS A 311 6.96 -10.25 -11.56
CA CYS A 311 8.12 -11.09 -11.80
C CYS A 311 8.29 -12.17 -10.73
N PHE A 312 7.83 -11.95 -9.50
CA PHE A 312 7.85 -12.96 -8.44
C PHE A 312 6.64 -13.89 -8.55
N PHE A 313 5.45 -13.31 -8.69
CA PHE A 313 4.20 -14.04 -8.75
C PHE A 313 4.04 -14.94 -9.97
N LEU A 314 4.57 -14.55 -11.13
CA LEU A 314 4.45 -15.31 -12.37
C LEU A 314 5.71 -16.15 -12.65
N ASP A 315 6.62 -16.29 -11.69
CA ASP A 315 7.79 -17.15 -11.85
C ASP A 315 7.40 -18.63 -11.86
N GLU A 316 7.67 -19.34 -12.97
CA GLU A 316 7.31 -20.75 -13.15
C GLU A 316 7.74 -21.70 -12.03
N LYS A 317 8.84 -21.39 -11.33
CA LYS A 317 9.43 -22.27 -10.31
C LYS A 317 9.10 -21.86 -8.89
N LYS A 318 8.93 -20.55 -8.66
CA LYS A 318 8.81 -19.97 -7.31
C LYS A 318 7.46 -19.36 -6.99
N SER A 319 6.60 -19.12 -7.99
CA SER A 319 5.27 -18.52 -7.85
C SER A 319 4.45 -19.09 -6.68
N ASN A 320 4.34 -20.42 -6.60
CA ASN A 320 3.51 -21.08 -5.58
C ASN A 320 4.00 -20.88 -4.14
N GLN A 321 5.29 -20.58 -3.95
CA GLN A 321 5.91 -20.35 -2.64
C GLN A 321 5.80 -18.88 -2.17
N ILE A 322 5.22 -17.99 -2.99
CA ILE A 322 5.20 -16.56 -2.72
C ILE A 322 3.76 -16.15 -2.42
N ALA A 323 3.49 -15.77 -1.18
CA ALA A 323 2.19 -15.25 -0.74
C ALA A 323 2.07 -13.74 -0.99
N TYR A 324 3.16 -13.00 -0.76
CA TYR A 324 3.22 -11.57 -0.95
C TYR A 324 4.62 -11.08 -1.34
N VAL A 325 4.69 -9.86 -1.84
CA VAL A 325 5.91 -9.13 -2.19
C VAL A 325 5.86 -7.77 -1.49
N GLN A 326 6.70 -7.62 -0.46
CA GLN A 326 6.81 -6.38 0.30
C GLN A 326 7.87 -5.46 -0.32
N PHE A 327 7.48 -4.22 -0.62
CA PHE A 327 8.43 -3.17 -1.00
C PHE A 327 8.92 -2.39 0.24
N PRO A 328 10.15 -1.87 0.22
CA PRO A 328 10.64 -1.00 1.29
C PRO A 328 9.88 0.34 1.30
N GLN A 329 9.73 0.94 2.47
CA GLN A 329 9.18 2.29 2.60
C GLN A 329 10.29 3.32 2.48
N CYS A 330 10.03 4.40 1.74
CA CYS A 330 10.98 5.48 1.51
C CYS A 330 10.33 6.81 1.88
N TYR A 331 10.90 7.52 2.84
CA TYR A 331 10.34 8.79 3.30
C TYR A 331 11.05 9.98 2.66
N HIS A 332 10.29 11.08 2.49
CA HIS A 332 10.80 12.36 1.99
C HIS A 332 11.03 13.33 3.15
N ASN A 333 11.54 14.53 2.83
CA ASN A 333 11.82 15.59 3.80
C ASN A 333 12.82 15.18 4.91
N LEU A 334 13.70 14.22 4.59
CA LEU A 334 14.78 13.82 5.48
C LEU A 334 15.76 14.98 5.64
N THR A 335 16.10 15.30 6.88
CA THR A 335 17.19 16.26 7.14
C THR A 335 18.52 15.64 6.72
N LYS A 336 19.47 16.47 6.30
CA LYS A 336 20.82 16.01 5.90
C LYS A 336 21.49 15.11 6.96
N ASN A 337 21.23 15.39 8.23
CA ASN A 337 21.83 14.68 9.35
C ASN A 337 20.99 13.48 9.81
N ASP A 338 19.71 13.41 9.43
CA ASP A 338 18.75 12.36 9.80
C ASP A 338 18.87 11.91 11.28
N ILE A 339 18.89 12.87 12.21
CA ILE A 339 19.17 12.59 13.63
C ILE A 339 18.11 11.72 14.30
N TYR A 340 16.92 11.65 13.71
CA TYR A 340 15.81 10.79 14.16
C TYR A 340 15.83 9.41 13.49
N ALA A 341 16.80 9.13 12.62
CA ALA A 341 16.89 7.92 11.81
C ALA A 341 15.60 7.61 11.04
N ALA A 342 14.92 8.65 10.56
CA ALA A 342 13.64 8.55 9.87
C ALA A 342 13.77 7.83 8.50
N SER A 343 14.98 7.72 7.96
CA SER A 343 15.22 6.93 6.74
C SER A 343 15.11 5.42 6.94
N LEU A 344 15.11 4.91 8.17
CA LEU A 344 15.02 3.48 8.50
C LEU A 344 15.99 2.59 7.70
N LYS A 345 17.22 3.10 7.47
CA LYS A 345 18.22 2.42 6.65
C LYS A 345 18.63 1.06 7.23
N ALA A 346 18.74 0.95 8.56
CA ALA A 346 19.12 -0.32 9.17
C ALA A 346 18.07 -1.40 8.88
N GLU A 347 16.79 -1.04 9.00
CA GLU A 347 15.66 -1.90 8.74
C GLU A 347 15.63 -2.33 7.27
N PHE A 348 15.66 -1.39 6.32
CA PHE A 348 15.47 -1.70 4.91
C PHE A 348 16.72 -2.16 4.16
N GLU A 349 17.93 -1.77 4.60
CA GLU A 349 19.18 -2.19 3.94
C GLU A 349 19.83 -3.41 4.60
N VAL A 350 19.49 -3.72 5.86
CA VAL A 350 20.12 -4.83 6.61
C VAL A 350 19.10 -5.87 7.05
N GLU A 351 18.10 -5.49 7.84
CA GLU A 351 17.19 -6.45 8.49
C GLU A 351 16.25 -7.13 7.49
N VAL A 352 15.55 -6.37 6.64
CA VAL A 352 14.61 -6.88 5.63
C VAL A 352 15.29 -7.79 4.59
N PRO A 353 16.42 -7.40 3.95
CA PRO A 353 17.20 -8.30 3.08
C PRO A 353 17.71 -9.55 3.80
N GLY A 354 17.96 -9.42 5.11
CA GLY A 354 18.33 -10.50 5.99
C GLY A 354 17.23 -11.53 6.17
N MET A 355 16.03 -11.06 6.54
CA MET A 355 14.83 -11.89 6.69
C MET A 355 14.43 -12.57 5.37
N ASP A 356 14.56 -11.88 4.22
CA ASP A 356 14.34 -12.49 2.90
C ASP A 356 15.27 -13.69 2.65
N GLY A 357 16.48 -13.68 3.24
CA GLY A 357 17.40 -14.82 3.21
C GLY A 357 16.91 -16.09 3.92
N TYR A 358 15.90 -15.95 4.78
CA TYR A 358 15.34 -17.00 5.64
C TYR A 358 13.85 -17.29 5.40
N GLY A 359 13.22 -16.70 4.38
CA GLY A 359 11.85 -17.03 4.02
C GLY A 359 11.03 -15.86 3.51
N GLY A 360 11.48 -14.63 3.74
CA GLY A 360 10.77 -13.42 3.33
C GLY A 360 10.82 -12.36 4.42
N PRO A 361 10.65 -11.08 4.07
CA PRO A 361 10.45 -10.03 5.06
C PRO A 361 9.09 -10.18 5.75
N ILE A 362 8.91 -9.50 6.89
CA ILE A 362 7.58 -9.33 7.50
C ILE A 362 6.73 -8.35 6.68
N TYR A 363 5.40 -8.47 6.80
CA TYR A 363 4.48 -7.44 6.32
C TYR A 363 4.56 -6.20 7.22
N ILE A 364 4.75 -5.02 6.61
CA ILE A 364 4.99 -3.75 7.33
C ILE A 364 3.88 -2.72 7.12
N GLY A 365 2.69 -3.13 6.66
CA GLY A 365 1.49 -2.31 6.69
C GLY A 365 1.13 -1.52 5.43
N THR A 366 2.06 -1.36 4.48
CA THR A 366 1.86 -0.62 3.21
C THR A 366 2.88 -1.07 2.15
N GLY A 367 2.59 -0.82 0.88
CA GLY A 367 3.49 -1.15 -0.24
C GLY A 367 3.68 -2.64 -0.44
N CYS A 368 2.69 -3.45 -0.11
CA CYS A 368 2.77 -4.90 -0.19
C CYS A 368 1.75 -5.44 -1.20
N PHE A 369 2.24 -6.21 -2.17
CA PHE A 369 1.38 -6.95 -3.08
C PHE A 369 1.10 -8.33 -2.49
N HIS A 370 -0.16 -8.71 -2.40
CA HIS A 370 -0.63 -9.98 -1.86
C HIS A 370 -1.35 -10.78 -2.93
N ARG A 371 -1.25 -12.10 -2.85
CA ARG A 371 -2.21 -12.98 -3.51
C ARG A 371 -3.52 -12.98 -2.74
N ARG A 372 -4.62 -12.73 -3.45
CA ARG A 372 -5.97 -12.72 -2.88
C ARG A 372 -6.31 -14.03 -2.16
N ASP A 373 -6.02 -15.18 -2.76
CA ASP A 373 -6.37 -16.47 -2.16
C ASP A 373 -5.66 -16.70 -0.82
N THR A 374 -4.39 -16.27 -0.70
CA THR A 374 -3.65 -16.36 0.56
C THR A 374 -4.26 -15.48 1.65
N LEU A 375 -4.75 -14.29 1.31
CA LEU A 375 -5.51 -13.44 2.24
C LEU A 375 -6.88 -14.04 2.59
N CYS A 376 -7.47 -14.84 1.69
CA CYS A 376 -8.72 -15.57 1.91
C CYS A 376 -8.54 -16.95 2.55
N GLY A 377 -7.39 -17.24 3.17
CA GLY A 377 -7.16 -18.46 3.96
C GLY A 377 -6.68 -19.68 3.17
N SER A 378 -6.27 -19.51 1.90
CA SER A 378 -5.64 -20.57 1.10
C SER A 378 -4.37 -21.06 1.80
N LYS A 379 -4.31 -22.37 2.08
CA LYS A 379 -3.15 -23.00 2.71
C LYS A 379 -2.15 -23.43 1.65
N PHE A 380 -0.86 -23.22 1.96
CA PHE A 380 0.21 -23.65 1.08
C PHE A 380 0.21 -25.17 0.89
N SER A 381 0.25 -25.61 -0.37
CA SER A 381 0.50 -26.99 -0.77
C SER A 381 1.54 -27.00 -1.88
N LYS A 382 2.45 -27.97 -1.87
CA LYS A 382 3.52 -28.08 -2.90
C LYS A 382 2.94 -28.32 -4.29
N ASP A 383 1.82 -29.02 -4.36
CA ASP A 383 1.17 -29.41 -5.61
C ASP A 383 0.08 -28.43 -6.06
N SER A 384 -0.29 -27.45 -5.21
CA SER A 384 -1.28 -26.45 -5.59
C SER A 384 -0.69 -25.43 -6.58
N LYS A 385 -1.36 -25.29 -7.72
CA LYS A 385 -1.11 -24.21 -8.66
C LYS A 385 -2.18 -23.15 -8.48
N PHE A 386 -1.75 -21.92 -8.25
CA PHE A 386 -2.66 -20.80 -8.19
C PHE A 386 -3.07 -20.38 -9.61
N GLU A 387 -4.37 -20.21 -9.83
CA GLU A 387 -4.90 -19.74 -11.09
C GLU A 387 -4.84 -18.21 -11.14
N TRP A 388 -3.91 -17.70 -11.96
CA TRP A 388 -3.70 -16.26 -12.14
C TRP A 388 -4.80 -15.58 -12.97
N LYS A 389 -5.70 -16.35 -13.59
CA LYS A 389 -6.84 -15.82 -14.34
C LYS A 389 -8.03 -15.69 -13.39
N GLY A 390 -8.18 -14.52 -12.77
CA GLY A 390 -9.49 -14.12 -12.25
C GLY A 390 -10.46 -14.06 -13.42
N ASN A 391 -11.66 -14.65 -13.27
CA ASN A 391 -12.70 -14.62 -14.30
C ASN A 391 -12.80 -13.21 -14.90
N ALA A 392 -12.46 -13.10 -16.19
CA ALA A 392 -12.28 -11.84 -16.90
C ALA A 392 -13.58 -11.00 -17.05
N ASP A 393 -14.68 -11.44 -16.43
CA ASP A 393 -15.95 -10.73 -16.44
C ASP A 393 -16.77 -11.07 -15.18
N SER A 394 -16.31 -10.67 -13.98
CA SER A 394 -17.11 -10.79 -12.75
C SER A 394 -18.45 -10.03 -12.83
N ARG A 395 -18.56 -9.11 -13.80
CA ARG A 395 -19.70 -8.23 -13.98
C ARG A 395 -20.93 -8.92 -14.56
N ASN A 396 -20.78 -10.04 -15.28
CA ASN A 396 -21.91 -10.76 -15.91
C ASN A 396 -22.93 -9.83 -16.63
N GLY A 397 -22.48 -8.74 -17.25
CA GLY A 397 -23.34 -7.75 -17.93
C GLY A 397 -24.11 -6.75 -17.06
N LYS A 398 -23.88 -6.72 -15.74
CA LYS A 398 -24.58 -5.83 -14.79
C LYS A 398 -24.30 -4.35 -15.02
N SER A 399 -25.25 -3.49 -14.71
CA SER A 399 -25.03 -2.04 -14.69
C SER A 399 -24.14 -1.61 -13.52
N THR A 400 -23.58 -0.39 -13.56
CA THR A 400 -22.76 0.15 -12.47
C THR A 400 -23.57 0.22 -11.16
N VAL A 401 -24.84 0.64 -11.26
CA VAL A 401 -25.76 0.75 -10.12
C VAL A 401 -26.06 -0.62 -9.51
N GLU A 402 -26.30 -1.64 -10.33
CA GLU A 402 -26.52 -3.01 -9.84
C GLU A 402 -25.28 -3.56 -9.12
N LEU A 403 -24.08 -3.31 -9.65
CA LEU A 403 -22.84 -3.70 -8.99
C LEU A 403 -22.64 -2.99 -7.65
N GLU A 404 -22.95 -1.69 -7.58
CA GLU A 404 -22.88 -0.93 -6.34
C GLU A 404 -23.82 -1.52 -5.29
N GLU A 405 -25.09 -1.76 -5.62
CA GLU A 405 -26.07 -2.32 -4.67
C GLU A 405 -25.65 -3.70 -4.15
N GLU A 406 -25.20 -4.60 -5.02
CA GLU A 406 -24.72 -5.92 -4.59
C GLU A 406 -23.47 -5.85 -3.70
N ALA A 407 -22.53 -4.98 -4.05
CA ALA A 407 -21.27 -4.85 -3.32
C ALA A 407 -21.45 -4.09 -2.00
N LYS A 408 -22.42 -3.16 -1.88
CA LYS A 408 -22.75 -2.46 -0.63
C LYS A 408 -23.04 -3.43 0.50
N HIS A 409 -23.81 -4.48 0.23
CA HIS A 409 -24.13 -5.50 1.24
C HIS A 409 -22.91 -6.21 1.81
N LEU A 410 -21.76 -6.22 1.12
CA LEU A 410 -20.53 -6.87 1.57
C LEU A 410 -19.68 -6.03 2.53
N ALA A 411 -20.00 -4.75 2.68
CA ALA A 411 -19.31 -3.84 3.60
C ALA A 411 -20.11 -3.56 4.88
N ASN A 412 -21.12 -4.37 5.17
CA ASN A 412 -21.90 -4.27 6.40
C ASN A 412 -21.03 -4.60 7.64
N CYS A 413 -21.41 -4.07 8.80
CA CYS A 413 -20.68 -4.29 10.05
C CYS A 413 -20.88 -5.68 10.65
N SER A 414 -21.94 -6.40 10.23
CA SER A 414 -22.27 -7.73 10.75
C SER A 414 -21.26 -8.83 10.35
N TYR A 415 -20.46 -8.62 9.30
CA TYR A 415 -19.39 -9.55 8.91
C TYR A 415 -18.33 -9.75 9.98
N GLU A 416 -18.20 -8.81 10.91
CA GLU A 416 -17.22 -8.88 11.99
C GLU A 416 -17.78 -9.62 13.22
N ASN A 417 -19.08 -9.95 13.24
CA ASN A 417 -19.73 -10.64 14.36
C ASN A 417 -19.24 -12.06 14.53
N ASN A 418 -18.90 -12.41 15.78
CA ASN A 418 -18.44 -13.74 16.17
C ASN A 418 -17.21 -14.21 15.37
N THR A 419 -16.45 -13.28 14.79
CA THR A 419 -15.16 -13.58 14.20
C THR A 419 -14.13 -13.75 15.32
N GLN A 420 -13.17 -14.65 15.14
CA GLN A 420 -12.04 -14.86 16.05
C GLN A 420 -10.96 -13.76 15.88
N TRP A 421 -11.41 -12.52 15.72
CA TRP A 421 -10.56 -11.40 15.36
C TRP A 421 -9.46 -11.17 16.42
N GLY A 422 -8.21 -11.47 16.07
CA GLY A 422 -7.07 -11.37 16.99
C GLY A 422 -6.87 -12.55 17.94
N ASP A 423 -7.71 -13.59 17.86
CA ASP A 423 -7.61 -14.80 18.69
C ASP A 423 -6.69 -15.88 18.09
N GLU A 424 -6.48 -15.87 16.76
CA GLU A 424 -5.49 -16.72 16.08
C GLU A 424 -4.31 -15.85 15.59
N VAL A 425 -3.12 -16.09 16.16
CA VAL A 425 -1.82 -15.48 15.78
C VAL A 425 -0.95 -16.47 15.04
#